data_AF-A0A345Y9T5-F1
#
_entry.id   AF-A0A345Y9T5-F1
#
_cell.length_a   1.000
_cell.length_b   1.000
_cell.length_c   1.000
_cell.angle_alpha   90.00
_cell.angle_beta   90.00
_cell.angle_gamma   90.00
#
_symmetry.space_group_name_H-M   'P 1'
#
loop_
_entity.id
_entity.type
_entity.pdbx_description
1 polymer ?
#
loop_
_entity_poly.entity_id
_entity_poly.type
_entity_poly.pdbx_seq_one_letter_code
_entity_poly.pdbx_strand_id
1 'polypeptide(L)'
;MNTPNAFLYLAENHQTLSRGPWHGAAQGTEPLADPAVLRLAESHAEVICSDVADSLQALSRLLSNCPRETGDEAALMPNVGALLRILGDALEFGLQAQYAAQNRRSECENAAATAQALPVAAASESEASSRRRRAQPT
;
A
#
# COMPACT_ATOMS: atom_id res chain seq x y z
N MET A 1 17.02 10.14 -15.90
CA MET A 1 15.74 10.16 -15.16
C MET A 1 16.08 9.92 -13.71
N ASN A 2 15.77 10.86 -12.82
CA ASN A 2 16.01 10.70 -11.38
C ASN A 2 14.85 9.87 -10.83
N THR A 3 15.12 8.62 -10.45
CA THR A 3 14.13 7.81 -9.72
C THR A 3 13.96 8.46 -8.34
N PRO A 4 12.76 8.91 -7.95
CA PRO A 4 12.57 9.54 -6.65
C PRO A 4 12.91 8.56 -5.52
N ASN A 5 13.43 9.08 -4.42
CA ASN A 5 13.77 8.29 -3.24
C ASN A 5 12.52 7.54 -2.74
N ALA A 6 12.66 6.25 -2.41
CA ALA A 6 11.55 5.39 -2.03
C ALA A 6 10.71 5.93 -0.85
N PHE A 7 11.39 6.43 0.17
CA PHE A 7 10.75 7.05 1.33
C PHE A 7 10.06 8.37 0.98
N LEU A 8 10.70 9.21 0.15
CA LEU A 8 10.15 10.50 -0.26
C LEU A 8 8.85 10.30 -1.04
N TYR A 9 8.84 9.37 -2.00
CA TYR A 9 7.65 9.04 -2.78
C TYR A 9 6.49 8.59 -1.89
N LEU A 10 6.76 7.68 -0.94
CA LEU A 10 5.73 7.18 -0.03
C LEU A 10 5.22 8.27 0.93
N ALA A 11 6.10 9.17 1.39
CA ALA A 11 5.72 10.31 2.22
C ALA A 11 4.82 11.30 1.46
N GLU A 12 5.17 11.63 0.21
CA GLU A 12 4.39 12.51 -0.65
C GLU A 12 2.99 11.93 -0.95
N ASN A 13 2.89 10.61 -1.09
CA ASN A 13 1.64 9.92 -1.41
C ASN A 13 0.90 9.40 -0.17
N HIS A 14 1.38 9.69 1.05
CA HIS A 14 0.84 9.13 2.28
C HIS A 14 -0.65 9.42 2.46
N GLN A 15 -1.12 10.64 2.15
CA GLN A 15 -2.54 10.99 2.27
C GLN A 15 -3.41 10.17 1.32
N THR A 16 -3.01 10.03 0.06
CA THR A 16 -3.73 9.26 -0.95
C THR A 16 -3.80 7.77 -0.60
N LEU A 17 -2.74 7.24 0.03
CA LEU A 17 -2.70 5.86 0.51
C LEU A 17 -3.56 5.67 1.78
N SER A 18 -3.56 6.64 2.70
CA SER A 18 -4.20 6.54 4.02
C SER A 18 -5.68 6.94 4.04
N ARG A 19 -6.14 7.87 3.20
CA ARG A 19 -7.54 8.32 3.14
C ARG A 19 -7.98 8.67 1.72
N GLY A 20 -9.10 8.10 1.27
CA GLY A 20 -9.83 8.61 0.11
C GLY A 20 -10.60 9.91 0.45
N PRO A 21 -11.03 10.69 -0.55
CA PRO A 21 -11.99 11.76 -0.33
C PRO A 21 -13.36 11.21 0.10
N TRP A 22 -14.04 11.93 1.01
CA TRP A 22 -15.40 11.58 1.43
C TRP A 22 -16.42 11.94 0.35
N HIS A 23 -17.24 10.98 -0.07
CA HIS A 23 -18.27 11.18 -1.09
C HIS A 23 -19.66 11.23 -0.46
N GLY A 24 -20.28 12.42 -0.47
CA GLY A 24 -21.57 12.67 0.22
C GLY A 24 -22.74 11.85 -0.32
N ALA A 25 -22.75 11.50 -1.62
CA ALA A 25 -23.82 10.74 -2.26
C ALA A 25 -23.83 9.24 -1.91
N ALA A 26 -22.66 8.65 -1.65
CA ALA A 26 -22.52 7.25 -1.29
C ALA A 26 -22.41 7.02 0.24
N GLN A 27 -22.42 8.11 1.03
CA GLN A 27 -22.10 8.11 2.47
C GLN A 27 -20.86 7.27 2.81
N GLY A 28 -19.80 7.41 2.00
CA GLY A 28 -18.60 6.61 2.11
C GLY A 28 -17.39 7.31 1.53
N THR A 29 -16.21 6.79 1.84
CA THR A 29 -14.95 7.25 1.25
C THR A 29 -14.82 6.65 -0.15
N GLU A 30 -14.65 7.47 -1.17
CA GLU A 30 -14.44 6.93 -2.52
C GLU A 30 -13.00 6.43 -2.63
N PRO A 31 -12.77 5.14 -2.92
CA PRO A 31 -11.44 4.63 -3.11
C PRO A 31 -11.02 4.97 -4.55
N LEU A 32 -10.66 6.22 -4.80
CA LEU A 32 -10.06 6.62 -6.07
C LEU A 32 -8.62 7.08 -5.82
N ALA A 33 -7.75 6.09 -5.60
CA ALA A 33 -6.33 6.24 -5.85
C ALA A 33 -6.04 5.72 -7.26
N ASP A 34 -5.24 6.46 -8.04
CA ASP A 34 -4.79 6.02 -9.37
C ASP A 34 -4.11 4.64 -9.26
N PRO A 35 -4.54 3.61 -10.00
CA PRO A 35 -3.90 2.30 -10.01
C PRO A 35 -2.40 2.34 -10.30
N ALA A 36 -1.91 3.33 -11.05
CA ALA A 36 -0.48 3.55 -11.25
C ALA A 36 0.23 3.95 -9.96
N VAL A 37 -0.37 4.83 -9.16
CA VAL A 37 0.17 5.26 -7.86
C VAL A 37 0.21 4.11 -6.86
N LEU A 38 -0.84 3.28 -6.82
CA LEU A 38 -0.86 2.10 -5.93
C LEU A 38 0.24 1.10 -6.29
N ARG A 39 0.43 0.78 -7.57
CA ARG A 39 1.51 -0.12 -8.02
C ARG A 39 2.90 0.45 -7.74
N LEU A 40 3.08 1.75 -7.94
CA LEU A 40 4.34 2.41 -7.63
C LEU A 40 4.62 2.39 -6.12
N ALA A 41 3.61 2.65 -5.28
CA ALA A 41 3.74 2.57 -3.82
C ALA A 41 4.10 1.15 -3.35
N GLU A 42 3.47 0.11 -3.90
CA GLU A 42 3.86 -1.29 -3.63
C GLU A 42 5.32 -1.55 -4.01
N SER A 43 5.73 -1.13 -5.20
CA SER A 43 7.11 -1.30 -5.67
C SER A 43 8.13 -0.54 -4.81
N HIS A 44 7.81 0.68 -4.36
CA HIS A 44 8.70 1.46 -3.49
C HIS A 44 8.79 0.86 -2.09
N ALA A 45 7.68 0.30 -1.58
CA ALA A 45 7.69 -0.45 -0.33
C ALA A 45 8.54 -1.73 -0.42
N GLU A 46 8.44 -2.47 -1.52
CA GLU A 46 9.28 -3.65 -1.78
C GLU A 46 10.78 -3.30 -1.85
N VAL A 47 11.13 -2.19 -2.51
CA VAL A 47 12.51 -1.69 -2.55
C VAL A 47 13.02 -1.40 -1.14
N ILE A 48 12.25 -0.71 -0.30
CA ILE A 48 12.66 -0.44 1.09
C ILE A 48 12.89 -1.74 1.87
N CYS A 49 11.98 -2.70 1.76
CA CYS A 49 12.12 -4.00 2.42
C CYS A 49 13.38 -4.76 1.93
N SER A 50 13.67 -4.70 0.63
CA SER A 50 14.88 -5.30 0.05
C SER A 50 16.16 -4.62 0.55
N ASP A 51 16.19 -3.29 0.53
CA ASP A 51 17.34 -2.49 0.98
C ASP A 51 17.64 -2.75 2.47
N VAL A 52 16.60 -2.91 3.29
CA VAL A 52 16.77 -3.30 4.70
C VAL A 52 17.35 -4.70 4.83
N ALA A 53 16.88 -5.68 4.06
CA ALA A 53 17.41 -7.04 4.09
C ALA A 53 18.91 -7.07 3.70
N ASP A 54 19.28 -6.36 2.64
CA ASP A 54 20.67 -6.24 2.18
C ASP A 54 21.55 -5.55 3.25
N SER A 55 21.02 -4.49 3.88
CA SER A 55 21.71 -3.77 4.96
C SER A 55 21.93 -4.64 6.20
N LEU A 56 20.95 -5.46 6.58
CA LEU A 56 21.09 -6.43 7.68
C LEU A 56 22.13 -7.49 7.35
N GLN A 57 22.18 -7.96 6.10
CA GLN A 57 23.19 -8.92 5.66
C GLN A 57 24.60 -8.31 5.69
N ALA A 58 24.75 -7.06 5.23
CA ALA A 58 26.01 -6.34 5.29
C ALA A 58 26.47 -6.12 6.75
N LEU A 59 25.55 -5.70 7.63
CA LEU A 59 25.83 -5.54 9.06
C LEU A 59 26.27 -6.85 9.71
N SER A 60 25.60 -7.97 9.40
CA SER A 60 25.98 -9.30 9.88
C SER A 60 27.41 -9.68 9.45
N ARG A 61 27.79 -9.41 8.20
CA ARG A 61 29.15 -9.65 7.70
C ARG A 61 30.18 -8.77 8.41
N LEU A 62 29.87 -7.48 8.62
CA LEU A 62 30.76 -6.56 9.35
C LEU A 62 30.99 -7.01 10.79
N LEU A 63 29.93 -7.41 11.49
CA LEU A 63 30.02 -7.93 12.85
C LEU A 63 30.82 -9.24 12.92
N SER A 64 30.62 -10.13 11.95
CA SER A 64 31.34 -11.42 11.89
C SER A 64 32.83 -11.25 11.62
N ASN A 65 33.21 -10.20 10.90
CA ASN A 65 34.60 -9.89 10.54
C ASN A 65 35.27 -8.88 11.49
N CYS A 66 34.57 -8.42 12.53
CA CYS A 66 35.11 -7.46 13.48
C CYS A 66 36.21 -8.12 14.32
N PRO A 67 37.44 -7.55 14.39
CA PRO A 67 38.49 -8.07 15.25
C PRO A 67 38.05 -8.01 16.71
N ARG A 68 38.10 -9.13 17.43
CA ARG A 68 37.70 -9.20 18.85
C ARG A 68 38.77 -8.68 19.81
N GLU A 69 39.99 -8.51 19.32
CA GLU A 69 41.16 -8.18 20.13
C GLU A 69 41.32 -6.67 20.38
N THR A 70 40.57 -5.82 19.68
CA THR A 70 40.71 -4.36 19.78
C THR A 70 40.02 -3.76 21.01
N GLY A 71 39.21 -4.52 21.75
CA GLY A 71 38.53 -4.05 22.98
C GLY A 71 37.46 -2.97 22.75
N ASP A 72 37.15 -2.66 21.50
CA ASP A 72 36.25 -1.56 21.10
C ASP A 72 34.77 -2.00 21.01
N GLU A 73 34.49 -3.26 21.35
CA GLU A 73 33.15 -3.86 21.28
C GLU A 73 32.13 -3.10 22.14
N ALA A 74 32.55 -2.60 23.31
CA ALA A 74 31.70 -1.80 24.18
C ALA A 74 31.28 -0.45 23.55
N ALA A 75 32.11 0.13 22.68
CA ALA A 75 31.80 1.36 21.95
C ALA A 75 31.02 1.07 20.65
N LEU A 76 31.20 -0.11 20.06
CA LEU A 76 30.59 -0.50 18.80
C LEU A 76 29.16 -1.02 18.95
N MET A 77 28.86 -1.72 20.05
CA MET A 77 27.53 -2.28 20.32
C MET A 77 26.38 -1.24 20.36
N PRO A 78 26.54 -0.05 20.96
CA PRO A 78 25.51 1.00 20.87
C PRO A 78 25.21 1.42 19.43
N ASN A 79 26.23 1.54 18.58
CA ASN A 79 26.06 1.91 17.17
C ASN A 79 25.35 0.82 16.38
N VAL A 80 25.67 -0.45 16.66
CA VAL A 80 24.97 -1.61 16.07
C VAL A 80 23.50 -1.62 16.49
N GLY A 81 23.21 -1.37 17.77
CA GLY A 81 21.85 -1.25 18.26
C GLY A 81 21.08 -0.11 17.59
N ALA A 82 21.71 1.04 17.39
CA ALA A 82 21.13 2.17 16.67
C ALA A 82 20.83 1.83 15.20
N LEU A 83 21.77 1.17 14.50
CA LEU A 83 21.57 0.73 13.13
C LEU A 83 20.43 -0.29 13.01
N LEU A 84 20.37 -1.28 13.90
CA LEU A 84 19.28 -2.25 13.94
C LEU A 84 17.93 -1.58 14.17
N ARG A 85 17.88 -0.57 15.04
CA ARG A 85 16.66 0.22 15.27
C ARG A 85 16.23 0.96 14.01
N ILE A 86 17.14 1.68 13.34
CA ILE A 86 16.83 2.42 12.11
C ILE A 86 16.36 1.48 11.00
N LEU A 87 17.01 0.33 10.84
CA LEU A 87 16.61 -0.69 9.87
C LEU A 87 15.24 -1.30 10.21
N GLY A 88 14.95 -1.50 11.50
CA GLY A 88 13.63 -1.91 11.97
C GLY A 88 12.54 -0.89 11.65
N ASP A 89 12.78 0.39 11.96
CA ASP A 89 11.84 1.48 11.67
C ASP A 89 11.57 1.60 10.14
N ALA A 90 12.62 1.44 9.31
CA ALA A 90 12.50 1.42 7.86
C ALA A 90 11.68 0.23 7.34
N LEU A 91 11.88 -0.97 7.90
CA LEU A 91 11.12 -2.16 7.54
C LEU A 91 9.65 -2.01 7.91
N GLU A 92 9.37 -1.51 9.12
CA GLU A 92 8.01 -1.27 9.57
C GLU A 92 7.31 -0.27 8.63
N PHE A 93 7.98 0.82 8.29
CA PHE A 93 7.46 1.81 7.35
C PHE A 93 7.14 1.21 5.97
N GLY A 94 8.07 0.43 5.40
CA GLY A 94 7.85 -0.25 4.12
C GLY A 94 6.65 -1.19 4.17
N LEU A 95 6.54 -2.02 5.22
CA LEU A 95 5.41 -2.93 5.40
C LEU A 95 4.08 -2.19 5.56
N GLN A 96 4.03 -1.14 6.37
CA GLN A 96 2.83 -0.32 6.55
C GLN A 96 2.37 0.31 5.22
N ALA A 97 3.30 0.80 4.42
CA ALA A 97 3.01 1.33 3.09
C ALA A 97 2.45 0.26 2.15
N GLN A 98 3.04 -0.95 2.17
CA GLN A 98 2.56 -2.08 1.38
C GLN A 98 1.14 -2.49 1.78
N TYR A 99 0.86 -2.63 3.08
CA TYR A 99 -0.48 -2.93 3.58
C TYR A 99 -1.51 -1.85 3.20
N ALA A 100 -1.14 -0.58 3.32
CA ALA A 100 -2.02 0.53 2.95
C ALA A 100 -2.36 0.51 1.45
N ALA A 101 -1.37 0.29 0.59
CA ALA A 101 -1.58 0.20 -0.86
C ALA A 101 -2.46 -1.01 -1.25
N GLN A 102 -2.22 -2.18 -0.65
CA GLN A 102 -3.02 -3.39 -0.88
C GLN A 102 -4.48 -3.25 -0.42
N ASN A 103 -4.69 -2.67 0.76
CA ASN A 103 -6.03 -2.40 1.27
C ASN A 103 -6.77 -1.45 0.33
N ARG A 104 -6.11 -0.37 -0.11
CA ARG A 104 -6.73 0.58 -1.04
C ARG A 104 -7.05 -0.06 -2.39
N ARG A 105 -6.18 -0.91 -2.93
CA ARG A 105 -6.48 -1.66 -4.17
C ARG A 105 -7.74 -2.51 -4.01
N SER A 106 -7.83 -3.26 -2.92
CA SER A 106 -8.99 -4.11 -2.62
C SER A 106 -10.28 -3.28 -2.52
N GLU A 107 -10.24 -2.10 -1.90
CA GLU A 107 -11.37 -1.17 -1.86
C GLU A 107 -11.78 -0.67 -3.25
N CYS A 108 -10.81 -0.30 -4.11
CA CYS A 108 -11.07 0.11 -5.49
C CYS A 108 -11.75 -1.01 -6.30
N GLU A 109 -11.25 -2.24 -6.17
CA GLU A 109 -11.79 -3.42 -6.87
C GLU A 109 -13.22 -3.72 -6.42
N ASN A 110 -13.50 -3.67 -5.12
CA ASN A 110 -14.85 -3.86 -4.57
C ASN A 110 -15.83 -2.78 -5.01
N ALA A 111 -15.39 -1.52 -5.05
CA ALA A 111 -16.20 -0.41 -5.55
C ALA A 111 -16.52 -0.59 -7.05
N ALA A 112 -15.53 -0.98 -7.86
CA ALA A 112 -15.71 -1.25 -9.29
C ALA A 112 -16.68 -2.43 -9.54
N ALA A 113 -16.56 -3.52 -8.77
CA ALA A 113 -17.47 -4.65 -8.86
C ALA A 113 -18.92 -4.27 -8.50
N THR A 114 -19.09 -3.46 -7.46
CA THR A 114 -20.41 -2.95 -7.04
C THR A 114 -21.02 -2.04 -8.11
N ALA A 115 -20.23 -1.17 -8.72
CA ALA A 115 -20.65 -0.29 -9.82
C ALA A 115 -21.05 -1.06 -11.09
N GLN A 116 -20.39 -2.19 -11.38
CA GLN A 116 -20.74 -3.07 -12.52
C GLN A 116 -21.97 -3.95 -12.27
N ALA A 117 -22.32 -4.24 -11.01
CA ALA A 117 -23.53 -5.00 -10.68
C ALA A 117 -24.84 -4.17 -10.82
N LEU A 118 -24.76 -2.86 -10.59
CA LEU A 118 -25.91 -1.93 -10.67
C LEU A 118 -26.59 -1.82 -12.05
N PRO A 119 -25.90 -1.79 -13.21
CA PRO A 119 -26.56 -1.67 -14.52
C PRO A 119 -27.35 -2.92 -14.94
N VAL A 120 -27.07 -4.10 -14.39
CA VAL A 120 -27.77 -5.35 -14.76
C VAL A 120 -29.10 -5.49 -14.01
N ALA A 121 -29.15 -5.11 -12.73
CA ALA A 121 -30.38 -5.15 -11.94
C ALA A 121 -31.43 -4.17 -12.47
N ALA A 122 -31.03 -2.91 -12.75
CA ALA A 122 -31.95 -1.88 -13.25
C ALA A 122 -32.52 -2.19 -14.65
N ALA A 123 -31.73 -2.83 -15.53
CA ALA A 123 -32.20 -3.26 -16.84
C ALA A 123 -33.22 -4.42 -16.72
N SER A 124 -32.96 -5.38 -15.83
CA SER A 124 -33.83 -6.54 -15.62
C SER A 124 -35.20 -6.17 -15.00
N GLU A 125 -35.25 -5.17 -14.12
CA GLU A 125 -36.50 -4.67 -13.53
C GLU A 125 -37.31 -3.82 -14.51
N SER A 126 -36.64 -3.02 -15.35
CA SER A 126 -37.29 -2.22 -16.41
C SER A 126 -37.94 -3.10 -17.49
N GLU A 127 -37.27 -4.19 -17.89
CA GLU A 127 -37.83 -5.17 -18.83
C GLU A 127 -39.01 -5.96 -18.23
N ALA A 128 -38.91 -6.37 -16.96
CA ALA A 128 -39.98 -7.08 -16.26
C ALA A 128 -41.25 -6.21 -16.08
N SER A 129 -41.06 -4.92 -15.77
CA SER A 129 -42.14 -3.94 -15.63
C SER A 129 -42.81 -3.61 -16.98
N SER A 130 -42.02 -3.54 -18.05
CA SER A 130 -42.53 -3.32 -19.41
C SER A 130 -43.32 -4.52 -19.97
N ARG A 131 -42.92 -5.76 -19.64
CA ARG A 131 -43.67 -6.97 -20.00
C ARG A 131 -44.99 -7.10 -19.23
N ARG A 132 -45.04 -6.68 -17.97
CA ARG A 132 -46.29 -6.67 -17.18
C ARG A 132 -47.33 -5.68 -17.71
N ARG A 133 -46.92 -4.50 -18.20
CA ARG A 133 -47.85 -3.52 -18.79
C ARG A 133 -48.45 -3.96 -20.13
N ARG A 134 -47.75 -4.80 -20.91
CA ARG A 134 -48.27 -5.35 -22.18
C ARG A 134 -49.27 -6.51 -22.01
N ALA A 135 -49.35 -7.11 -20.82
CA ALA A 135 -50.16 -8.30 -20.57
C ALA A 135 -51.52 -8.02 -19.91
N GLN A 136 -51.93 -6.74 -19.76
CA GLN A 136 -53.29 -6.39 -19.34
C GLN A 136 -54.15 -6.06 -20.57
N PRO A 137 -55.04 -6.97 -21.01
CA PRO A 137 -56.08 -6.63 -21.97
C PRO A 137 -57.18 -5.83 -21.25
N THR A 138 -57.62 -4.75 -21.90
CA THR A 138 -58.79 -3.94 -21.54
C THR A 138 -60.08 -4.75 -21.61
#